data_AF-F3C6X3-F1
#
_entry.id   AF-F3C6X3-F1
#
_cell.length_a   1.000
_cell.length_b   1.000
_cell.length_c   1.000
_cell.angle_alpha   90.00
_cell.angle_beta   90.00
_cell.angle_gamma   90.00
#
_symmetry.space_group_name_H-M   'P 1'
#
loop_
_entity.id
_entity.type
_entity.pdbx_description
1 polymer ?
#
loop_
_entity_poly.entity_id
_entity_poly.type
_entity_poly.pdbx_seq_one_letter_code
_entity_poly.pdbx_strand_id
1 'polypeptide(L)'
;MDFIFRDAVETDVDDLLLLENQCFDGDRLTARSFHWMIRRANASLIVAEQVGKLTGYALVLFHRGTSLGRLYSLAIADAARGKGLGGQLLQRAEQQAVGRDCAYLRLEVRPDNHAAIGLYERNGYRRFAQVDDYYQDHAPALRYEKRIVEHARLDSRPVPYYQQTLEFTCGPACLLMAMKALHPARLMDRAEELQIWREATTVFMTSGHGGCSPQGLSLAARRRGFAVKLLVSVAGPLFLGGVRSDNKKQVIRLVHEQFCHELRTCGVETLPNRSLNLPRLLAEGGKPLV
;
A
#
# COMPACT_ATOMS: atom_id res chain seq x y z
N MET A 1 29.28 16.99 -18.48
CA MET A 1 28.06 17.55 -19.11
C MET A 1 26.89 16.93 -18.41
N ASP A 2 26.04 17.77 -17.84
CA ASP A 2 24.96 17.31 -16.96
C ASP A 2 23.73 16.90 -17.78
N PHE A 3 22.93 16.01 -17.21
CA PHE A 3 21.65 15.61 -17.78
C PHE A 3 20.56 16.57 -17.29
N ILE A 4 19.69 17.00 -18.20
CA ILE A 4 18.50 17.78 -17.88
C ILE A 4 17.34 16.81 -17.75
N PHE A 5 16.57 16.90 -16.66
CA PHE A 5 15.45 16.01 -16.39
C PHE A 5 14.14 16.79 -16.36
N ARG A 6 13.11 16.23 -17.00
CA ARG A 6 11.77 16.81 -17.04
C ARG A 6 10.72 15.73 -17.26
N ASP A 7 9.46 16.07 -17.03
CA ASP A 7 8.35 15.22 -17.48
C ASP A 7 8.29 15.20 -19.02
N ALA A 8 7.92 14.05 -19.57
CA ALA A 8 7.70 13.89 -21.00
C ALA A 8 6.46 14.66 -21.47
N VAL A 9 6.56 15.24 -22.66
CA VAL A 9 5.48 15.93 -23.36
C VAL A 9 5.15 15.22 -24.67
N GLU A 10 4.01 15.54 -25.28
CA GLU A 10 3.56 14.84 -26.50
C GLU A 10 4.55 14.93 -27.67
N THR A 11 5.34 16.00 -27.75
CA THR A 11 6.37 16.18 -28.78
C THR A 11 7.58 15.27 -28.60
N ASP A 12 7.75 14.61 -27.45
CA ASP A 12 8.86 13.68 -27.20
C ASP A 12 8.59 12.27 -27.76
N VAL A 13 7.37 11.97 -28.20
CA VAL A 13 6.96 10.58 -28.52
C VAL A 13 7.83 9.96 -29.62
N ASP A 14 8.19 10.72 -30.64
CA ASP A 14 9.04 10.21 -31.72
C ASP A 14 10.44 9.86 -31.21
N ASP A 15 11.05 10.72 -30.39
CA ASP A 15 12.36 10.47 -29.78
C ASP A 15 12.33 9.33 -28.76
N LEU A 16 11.24 9.22 -27.99
CA LEU A 16 11.00 8.11 -27.07
C LEU A 16 10.91 6.78 -27.81
N LEU A 17 10.24 6.75 -28.98
CA LEU A 17 10.16 5.55 -29.81
C LEU A 17 11.51 5.16 -30.39
N LEU A 18 12.30 6.14 -30.84
CA LEU A 18 13.65 5.87 -31.32
C LEU A 18 14.51 5.26 -30.21
N LEU A 19 14.46 5.84 -29.01
CA LEU A 19 15.18 5.34 -27.85
C LEU A 19 14.69 3.94 -27.40
N GLU A 20 13.37 3.71 -27.41
CA GLU A 20 12.75 2.43 -27.06
C GLU A 20 13.25 1.30 -27.96
N ASN A 21 13.21 1.53 -29.28
CA ASN A 21 13.65 0.55 -30.26
C ASN A 21 15.15 0.27 -30.24
N GLN A 22 15.95 1.20 -29.69
CA GLN A 22 17.38 1.01 -29.46
C GLN A 22 17.66 0.22 -28.18
N CYS A 23 16.84 0.38 -27.15
CA CYS A 23 17.13 -0.18 -25.82
C CYS A 23 16.61 -1.59 -25.60
N PHE A 24 15.56 -2.00 -26.31
CA PHE A 24 14.85 -3.26 -26.05
C PHE A 24 14.70 -4.08 -27.33
N ASP A 25 14.80 -5.40 -27.23
CA ASP A 25 14.60 -6.31 -28.37
C ASP A 25 13.15 -6.82 -28.48
N GLY A 26 12.40 -6.82 -27.37
CA GLY A 26 11.00 -7.22 -27.27
C GLY A 26 10.27 -6.42 -26.19
N ASP A 27 8.97 -6.68 -25.99
CA ASP A 27 8.15 -6.00 -24.97
C ASP A 27 8.14 -4.46 -25.06
N ARG A 28 8.37 -3.94 -26.28
CA ARG A 28 8.50 -2.49 -26.55
C ARG A 28 7.19 -1.73 -26.36
N LEU A 29 7.31 -0.52 -25.84
CA LEU A 29 6.25 0.48 -25.85
C LEU A 29 5.98 1.01 -27.26
N THR A 30 4.70 1.16 -27.59
CA THR A 30 4.24 1.74 -28.86
C THR A 30 4.02 3.25 -28.74
N ALA A 31 3.92 3.95 -29.87
CA ALA A 31 3.57 5.39 -29.90
C ALA A 31 2.27 5.66 -29.14
N ARG A 32 1.28 4.79 -29.37
CA ARG A 32 -0.01 4.82 -28.68
C ARG A 32 0.15 4.66 -27.17
N SER A 33 1.04 3.77 -26.74
CA SER A 33 1.32 3.57 -25.31
C SER A 33 1.94 4.83 -24.70
N PHE A 34 2.95 5.45 -25.34
CA PHE A 34 3.53 6.70 -24.84
C PHE A 34 2.52 7.84 -24.77
N HIS A 35 1.73 8.08 -25.83
CA HIS A 35 0.66 9.08 -25.78
C HIS A 35 -0.33 8.82 -24.65
N TRP A 36 -0.71 7.56 -24.42
CA TRP A 36 -1.61 7.21 -23.31
C TRP A 36 -0.97 7.47 -21.95
N MET A 37 0.31 7.14 -21.77
CA MET A 37 1.06 7.38 -20.54
C MET A 37 1.18 8.88 -20.22
N ILE A 38 1.42 9.70 -21.24
CA ILE A 38 1.55 11.17 -21.10
C ILE A 38 0.21 11.82 -20.77
N ARG A 39 -0.89 11.40 -21.42
CA ARG A 39 -2.16 12.14 -21.39
C ARG A 39 -3.18 11.64 -20.37
N ARG A 40 -3.20 10.34 -20.07
CA ARG A 40 -4.36 9.70 -19.40
C ARG A 40 -4.00 8.77 -18.27
N ALA A 41 -2.85 8.11 -18.33
CA ALA A 41 -2.47 7.12 -17.35
C ALA A 41 -2.25 7.74 -15.98
N ASN A 42 -2.48 6.97 -14.92
CA ASN A 42 -1.94 7.31 -13.61
C ASN A 42 -0.45 6.92 -13.60
N ALA A 43 0.36 7.70 -14.31
CA ALA A 43 1.77 7.41 -14.60
C ALA A 43 2.64 8.66 -14.45
N SER A 44 3.94 8.47 -14.30
CA SER A 44 4.97 9.51 -14.39
C SER A 44 6.00 9.02 -15.39
N LEU A 45 6.22 9.79 -16.45
CA LEU A 45 7.21 9.51 -17.49
C LEU A 45 8.24 10.62 -17.46
N ILE A 46 9.42 10.31 -16.93
CA ILE A 46 10.52 11.25 -16.75
C ILE A 46 11.52 11.00 -17.86
N VAL A 47 11.93 12.05 -18.57
CA VAL A 47 12.96 11.98 -19.61
C VAL A 47 14.23 12.66 -19.15
N ALA A 48 15.36 12.16 -19.65
CA ALA A 48 16.67 12.74 -19.48
C ALA A 48 17.23 13.18 -20.84
N GLU A 49 17.64 14.43 -20.91
CA GLU A 49 18.15 15.08 -22.12
C GLU A 49 19.62 15.48 -21.93
N GLN A 50 20.41 15.31 -22.99
CA GLN A 50 21.79 15.80 -23.06
C GLN A 50 22.02 16.38 -24.46
N VAL A 51 22.42 17.65 -24.52
CA VAL A 51 22.68 18.38 -25.78
C VAL A 51 21.49 18.30 -26.76
N GLY A 52 20.28 18.60 -26.28
CA GLY A 52 19.08 18.64 -27.13
C GLY A 52 18.49 17.27 -27.48
N LYS A 53 19.06 16.16 -27.00
CA LYS A 53 18.65 14.80 -27.36
C LYS A 53 18.24 13.98 -26.14
N LEU A 54 17.14 13.22 -26.27
CA LEU A 54 16.75 12.23 -25.26
C LEU A 54 17.78 11.11 -25.16
N THR A 55 18.27 10.88 -23.95
CA THR A 55 19.32 9.91 -23.62
C THR A 55 18.85 8.82 -22.65
N GLY A 56 17.70 9.01 -22.03
CA GLY A 56 17.08 8.01 -21.17
C GLY A 56 15.68 8.42 -20.73
N TYR A 57 14.91 7.46 -20.24
CA TYR A 57 13.64 7.73 -19.59
C TYR A 57 13.35 6.73 -18.46
N ALA A 58 12.50 7.12 -17.52
CA ALA A 58 11.91 6.26 -16.50
C ALA A 58 10.38 6.39 -16.51
N LEU A 59 9.67 5.27 -16.59
CA LEU A 59 8.22 5.21 -16.57
C LEU A 59 7.73 4.51 -15.30
N VAL A 60 6.97 5.23 -14.47
CA VAL A 60 6.37 4.71 -13.24
C VAL A 60 4.85 4.69 -13.38
N LEU A 61 4.23 3.56 -13.03
CA LEU A 61 2.77 3.38 -12.97
C LEU A 61 2.28 3.34 -11.53
N PHE A 62 1.08 3.88 -11.31
CA PHE A 62 0.48 4.02 -9.98
C PHE A 62 -0.88 3.34 -9.91
N HIS A 63 -1.00 2.35 -9.01
CA HIS A 63 -2.25 1.62 -8.80
C HIS A 63 -3.10 2.28 -7.71
N ARG A 64 -4.33 2.64 -8.05
CA ARG A 64 -5.30 3.22 -7.08
C ARG A 64 -5.56 2.23 -5.95
N GLY A 65 -5.67 2.75 -4.73
CA GLY A 65 -5.95 1.95 -3.53
C GLY A 65 -4.75 1.19 -2.97
N THR A 66 -3.54 1.42 -3.48
CA THR A 66 -2.30 0.86 -2.95
C THR A 66 -1.24 1.94 -2.75
N SER A 67 -0.35 1.77 -1.78
CA SER A 67 0.82 2.64 -1.58
C SER A 67 2.04 2.10 -2.34
N LEU A 68 1.81 1.64 -3.57
CA LEU A 68 2.80 0.95 -4.40
C LEU A 68 2.91 1.62 -5.78
N GLY A 69 4.12 2.09 -6.09
CA GLY A 69 4.52 2.44 -7.45
C GLY A 69 5.16 1.24 -8.15
N ARG A 70 5.02 1.19 -9.48
CA ARG A 70 5.70 0.20 -10.32
C ARG A 70 6.59 0.91 -11.34
N LEU A 71 7.90 0.73 -11.24
CA LEU A 71 8.83 1.13 -12.32
C LEU A 71 8.62 0.15 -13.47
N TYR A 72 7.90 0.61 -14.49
CA TYR A 72 7.43 -0.21 -15.60
C TYR A 72 8.45 -0.31 -16.72
N SER A 73 9.18 0.76 -17.00
CA SER A 73 10.29 0.74 -17.95
C SER A 73 11.36 1.77 -17.56
N LEU A 74 12.62 1.43 -17.85
CA LEU A 74 13.80 2.26 -17.67
C LEU A 74 14.73 2.05 -18.87
N ALA A 75 14.84 3.07 -19.73
CA ALA A 75 15.65 3.00 -20.94
C ALA A 75 16.81 4.00 -20.85
N ILE A 76 17.99 3.58 -21.34
CA ILE A 76 19.20 4.41 -21.37
C ILE A 76 19.93 4.13 -22.68
N ALA A 77 20.12 5.19 -23.47
CA ALA A 77 20.87 5.14 -24.71
C ALA A 77 22.30 4.65 -24.46
N ASP A 78 22.85 3.83 -25.36
CA ASP A 78 24.18 3.22 -25.19
C ASP A 78 25.27 4.26 -24.93
N ALA A 79 25.25 5.37 -25.66
CA ALA A 79 26.19 6.49 -25.50
C ALA A 79 26.10 7.20 -24.13
N ALA A 80 25.05 6.97 -23.36
CA ALA A 80 24.81 7.55 -22.04
C ALA A 80 24.99 6.53 -20.89
N ARG A 81 25.27 5.26 -21.19
CA ARG A 81 25.56 4.23 -20.17
C ARG A 81 26.90 4.51 -19.48
N GLY A 82 27.07 3.99 -18.27
CA GLY A 82 28.28 4.19 -17.46
C GLY A 82 28.46 5.59 -16.85
N LYS A 83 27.60 6.56 -17.20
CA LYS A 83 27.66 7.96 -16.71
C LYS A 83 26.78 8.23 -15.47
N GLY A 84 26.32 7.18 -14.80
CA GLY A 84 25.42 7.28 -13.63
C GLY A 84 23.96 7.66 -13.95
N LEU A 85 23.58 7.81 -15.23
CA LEU A 85 22.23 8.23 -15.64
C LEU A 85 21.12 7.32 -15.09
N GLY A 86 21.34 5.99 -15.10
CA GLY A 86 20.34 5.04 -14.57
C GLY A 86 20.01 5.25 -13.10
N GLY A 87 21.01 5.55 -12.27
CA GLY A 87 20.79 5.87 -10.86
C GLY A 87 20.03 7.18 -10.68
N GLN A 88 20.33 8.19 -11.50
CA GLN A 88 19.65 9.49 -11.44
C GLN A 88 18.18 9.43 -11.90
N LEU A 89 17.89 8.62 -12.91
CA LEU A 89 16.50 8.33 -13.35
C LEU A 89 15.75 7.53 -12.29
N LEU A 90 16.38 6.51 -11.71
CA LEU A 90 15.79 5.69 -10.66
C LEU A 90 15.45 6.53 -9.42
N GLN A 91 16.37 7.39 -8.97
CA GLN A 91 16.13 8.32 -7.86
C GLN A 91 14.94 9.25 -8.11
N ARG A 92 14.79 9.76 -9.34
CA ARG A 92 13.65 10.61 -9.71
C ARG A 92 12.34 9.83 -9.78
N ALA A 93 12.38 8.58 -10.27
CA ALA A 93 11.24 7.68 -10.21
C ALA A 93 10.79 7.42 -8.76
N GLU A 94 11.74 7.21 -7.84
CA GLU A 94 11.45 7.10 -6.41
C GLU A 94 10.81 8.38 -5.86
N GLN A 95 11.36 9.56 -6.17
CA GLN A 95 10.80 10.86 -5.73
C GLN A 95 9.38 11.09 -6.25
N GLN A 96 9.12 10.80 -7.53
CA GLN A 96 7.77 10.89 -8.11
C GLN A 96 6.81 9.92 -7.41
N ALA A 97 7.28 8.75 -7.02
CA ALA A 97 6.46 7.79 -6.28
C ALA A 97 6.18 8.23 -4.85
N VAL A 98 7.16 8.80 -4.15
CA VAL A 98 6.95 9.42 -2.83
C VAL A 98 5.94 10.57 -2.92
N GLY A 99 6.05 11.43 -3.94
CA GLY A 99 5.10 12.53 -4.18
C GLY A 99 3.67 12.08 -4.49
N ARG A 100 3.45 10.78 -4.72
CA ARG A 100 2.14 10.14 -4.93
C ARG A 100 1.78 9.16 -3.82
N ASP A 101 2.28 9.39 -2.61
CA ASP A 101 1.99 8.62 -1.40
C ASP A 101 2.32 7.11 -1.50
N CYS A 102 3.27 6.74 -2.35
CA CYS A 102 3.76 5.37 -2.44
C CYS A 102 4.88 5.13 -1.41
N ALA A 103 4.71 4.09 -0.58
CA ALA A 103 5.70 3.64 0.39
C ALA A 103 6.72 2.68 -0.22
N TYR A 104 6.35 2.00 -1.31
CA TYR A 104 7.19 1.04 -2.03
C TYR A 104 7.24 1.35 -3.53
N LEU A 105 8.39 1.05 -4.14
CA LEU A 105 8.56 0.98 -5.59
C LEU A 105 8.98 -0.44 -5.97
N ARG A 106 8.24 -1.06 -6.89
CA ARG A 106 8.50 -2.41 -7.40
C ARG A 106 8.88 -2.39 -8.87
N LEU A 107 9.62 -3.41 -9.28
CA LEU A 107 10.01 -3.61 -10.67
C LEU A 107 10.19 -5.08 -11.00
N GLU A 108 10.16 -5.36 -12.29
CA GLU A 108 10.44 -6.64 -12.90
C GLU A 108 11.68 -6.51 -13.80
N VAL A 109 12.60 -7.46 -13.71
CA VAL A 109 13.83 -7.48 -14.51
C VAL A 109 14.15 -8.90 -14.97
N ARG A 110 14.64 -9.04 -16.19
CA ARG A 110 15.13 -10.33 -16.70
C ARG A 110 16.33 -10.83 -15.89
N PRO A 111 16.45 -12.15 -15.63
CA PRO A 111 17.60 -12.72 -14.92
C PRO A 111 18.95 -12.46 -15.58
N ASP A 112 19.00 -12.34 -16.92
CA ASP A 112 20.21 -12.12 -17.71
C ASP A 112 20.62 -10.64 -17.83
N ASN A 113 19.76 -9.70 -17.40
CA ASN A 113 20.07 -8.27 -17.40
C ASN A 113 20.87 -7.88 -16.15
N HIS A 114 22.10 -8.40 -16.07
CA HIS A 114 23.02 -8.18 -14.95
C HIS A 114 23.31 -6.69 -14.68
N ALA A 115 23.32 -5.87 -15.73
CA ALA A 115 23.55 -4.43 -15.60
C ALA A 115 22.41 -3.74 -14.83
N ALA A 116 21.15 -4.04 -15.18
CA ALA A 116 19.98 -3.51 -14.48
C ALA A 116 19.87 -4.10 -13.06
N ILE A 117 20.10 -5.40 -12.88
CA ILE A 117 20.12 -6.03 -11.55
C ILE A 117 21.12 -5.32 -10.64
N GLY A 118 22.36 -5.14 -11.09
CA GLY A 118 23.38 -4.44 -10.30
C GLY A 118 23.01 -2.97 -10.02
N LEU A 119 22.33 -2.29 -10.95
CA LEU A 119 21.79 -0.95 -10.69
C LEU A 119 20.77 -0.97 -9.55
N TYR A 120 19.81 -1.89 -9.57
CA TYR A 120 18.75 -1.96 -8.56
C TYR A 120 19.30 -2.34 -7.18
N GLU A 121 20.15 -3.37 -7.10
CA GLU A 121 20.73 -3.82 -5.83
C GLU A 121 21.58 -2.73 -5.16
N ARG A 122 22.43 -2.03 -5.92
CA ARG A 122 23.22 -0.90 -5.38
C ARG A 122 22.36 0.28 -4.91
N ASN A 123 21.15 0.42 -5.44
CA ASN A 123 20.19 1.44 -5.01
C ASN A 123 19.25 0.93 -3.90
N GLY A 124 19.53 -0.24 -3.30
CA GLY A 124 18.82 -0.74 -2.12
C GLY A 124 17.56 -1.54 -2.41
N TYR A 125 17.31 -1.90 -3.67
CA TYR A 125 16.24 -2.83 -4.01
C TYR A 125 16.60 -4.25 -3.59
N ARG A 126 15.60 -5.00 -3.14
CA ARG A 126 15.73 -6.39 -2.72
C ARG A 126 14.84 -7.28 -3.56
N ARG A 127 15.37 -8.41 -4.00
CA ARG A 127 14.59 -9.45 -4.67
C ARG A 127 13.63 -10.09 -3.65
N PHE A 128 12.35 -10.18 -4.00
CA PHE A 128 11.33 -10.80 -3.12
C PHE A 128 10.56 -11.93 -3.80
N ALA A 129 10.59 -12.03 -5.13
CA ALA A 129 9.89 -13.08 -5.87
C ALA A 129 10.48 -13.28 -7.28
N GLN A 130 10.00 -14.32 -7.96
CA GLN A 130 10.13 -14.55 -9.39
C GLN A 130 8.74 -14.85 -9.96
N VAL A 131 8.48 -14.43 -11.20
CA VAL A 131 7.30 -14.83 -11.96
C VAL A 131 7.78 -15.51 -13.22
N ASP A 132 7.35 -16.75 -13.41
CA ASP A 132 7.64 -17.51 -14.63
C ASP A 132 6.73 -17.03 -15.76
N ASP A 133 7.15 -17.27 -17.01
CA ASP A 133 6.37 -16.93 -18.20
C ASP A 133 5.89 -15.46 -18.24
N TYR A 134 6.83 -14.54 -17.99
CA TYR A 134 6.51 -13.12 -17.81
C TYR A 134 6.70 -12.28 -19.07
N TYR A 135 7.80 -12.48 -19.79
CA TYR A 135 8.13 -11.73 -21.01
C TYR A 135 7.55 -12.41 -22.26
N GLN A 136 7.50 -11.70 -23.40
CA GLN A 136 6.94 -12.21 -24.66
C GLN A 136 7.55 -13.54 -25.17
N ASP A 137 8.80 -13.81 -24.82
CA ASP A 137 9.53 -15.04 -25.16
C ASP A 137 9.41 -16.13 -24.08
N HIS A 138 8.45 -15.99 -23.16
CA HIS A 138 8.23 -16.87 -22.01
C HIS A 138 9.35 -16.86 -20.96
N ALA A 139 10.30 -15.92 -21.04
CA ALA A 139 11.33 -15.78 -20.01
C ALA A 139 10.73 -15.34 -18.66
N PRO A 140 11.31 -15.80 -17.54
CA PRO A 140 10.87 -15.37 -16.22
C PRO A 140 11.30 -13.92 -15.92
N ALA A 141 10.63 -13.29 -14.96
CA ALA A 141 11.04 -12.02 -14.38
C ALA A 141 11.38 -12.15 -12.90
N LEU A 142 12.52 -11.60 -12.51
CA LEU A 142 12.86 -11.38 -11.12
C LEU A 142 12.13 -10.14 -10.62
N ARG A 143 11.50 -10.23 -9.44
CA ARG A 143 10.77 -9.12 -8.83
C ARG A 143 11.57 -8.52 -7.70
N TYR A 144 11.78 -7.21 -7.80
CA TYR A 144 12.50 -6.40 -6.83
C TYR A 144 11.57 -5.36 -6.22
N GLU A 145 11.83 -5.04 -4.94
CA GLU A 145 11.15 -3.97 -4.25
C GLU A 145 12.10 -3.15 -3.39
N LYS A 146 11.78 -1.87 -3.22
CA LYS A 146 12.43 -0.96 -2.27
C LYS A 146 11.36 -0.20 -1.52
N ARG A 147 11.52 -0.09 -0.20
CA ARG A 147 10.78 0.89 0.60
C ARG A 147 11.38 2.26 0.33
N ILE A 148 10.61 3.15 -0.27
CA ILE A 148 11.05 4.48 -0.73
C ILE A 148 10.67 5.61 0.24
N VAL A 149 9.85 5.29 1.26
CA VAL A 149 9.54 6.21 2.35
C VAL A 149 10.16 5.68 3.64
N GLU A 150 11.22 6.36 4.08
CA GLU A 150 11.75 6.24 5.43
C GLU A 150 10.91 7.14 6.34
N HIS A 151 10.11 6.53 7.21
CA HIS A 151 9.52 7.28 8.30
C HIS A 151 10.59 7.41 9.36
N ALA A 152 10.80 8.63 9.88
CA ALA A 152 11.56 8.81 11.11
C ALA A 152 11.01 7.81 12.13
N ARG A 153 11.87 6.93 12.65
CA ARG A 153 11.51 6.08 13.78
C ARG A 153 11.24 7.03 14.94
N LEU A 154 9.98 7.43 15.11
CA LEU A 154 9.55 8.09 16.33
C LEU A 154 9.94 7.15 17.47
N ASP A 155 10.75 7.66 18.38
CA ASP A 155 11.32 6.87 19.46
C ASP A 155 10.24 6.03 20.15
N SER A 156 10.56 4.75 20.22
CA SER A 156 9.62 3.66 20.35
C SER A 156 8.97 3.64 21.73
N ARG A 157 7.65 3.79 21.76
CA ARG A 157 6.84 2.95 22.65
C ARG A 157 6.15 1.93 21.77
N PRO A 158 6.80 0.78 21.48
CA PRO A 158 6.16 -0.22 20.64
C PRO A 158 4.88 -0.62 21.35
N VAL A 159 3.76 -0.49 20.65
CA VAL A 159 2.53 -1.13 21.07
C VAL A 159 2.90 -2.59 21.41
N PRO A 160 2.63 -3.07 22.63
CA PRO A 160 2.98 -4.43 23.00
C PRO A 160 2.33 -5.42 22.05
N TYR A 161 3.11 -6.36 21.54
CA TYR A 161 2.62 -7.33 20.58
C TYR A 161 1.87 -8.47 21.28
N TYR A 162 0.73 -8.84 20.73
CA TYR A 162 -0.04 -10.03 21.09
C TYR A 162 -0.45 -10.75 19.81
N GLN A 163 0.07 -11.95 19.58
CA GLN A 163 -0.31 -12.78 18.45
C GLN A 163 -1.71 -13.33 18.69
N GLN A 164 -2.64 -13.11 17.75
CA GLN A 164 -3.97 -13.70 17.81
C GLN A 164 -3.88 -15.23 17.96
N THR A 165 -4.73 -15.81 18.78
CA THR A 165 -4.71 -17.26 19.03
C THR A 165 -5.62 -18.04 18.09
N LEU A 166 -6.48 -17.35 17.33
CA LEU A 166 -7.44 -17.91 16.39
C LEU A 166 -7.52 -17.05 15.12
N GLU A 167 -7.86 -17.66 13.99
CA GLU A 167 -7.88 -16.99 12.68
C GLU A 167 -8.92 -15.86 12.57
N PHE A 168 -9.90 -15.83 13.49
CA PHE A 168 -11.02 -14.89 13.49
C PHE A 168 -10.95 -13.85 14.62
N THR A 169 -9.83 -13.77 15.37
CA THR A 169 -9.67 -12.87 16.51
C THR A 169 -8.70 -11.70 16.26
N CYS A 170 -8.45 -11.34 14.99
CA CYS A 170 -7.61 -10.19 14.63
C CYS A 170 -8.07 -8.90 15.32
N GLY A 171 -9.35 -8.52 15.21
CA GLY A 171 -9.90 -7.35 15.88
C GLY A 171 -9.71 -7.35 17.41
N PRO A 172 -10.10 -8.43 18.12
CA PRO A 172 -9.83 -8.62 19.54
C PRO A 172 -8.35 -8.48 19.93
N ALA A 173 -7.44 -9.12 19.19
CA ALA A 173 -6.00 -9.00 19.42
C ALA A 173 -5.51 -7.56 19.24
N CYS A 174 -5.93 -6.88 18.18
CA CYS A 174 -5.64 -5.46 17.97
C CYS A 174 -6.14 -4.59 19.15
N LEU A 175 -7.35 -4.85 19.65
CA LEU A 175 -7.90 -4.11 20.78
C LEU A 175 -7.13 -4.39 22.08
N LEU A 176 -6.70 -5.63 22.35
CA LEU A 176 -5.83 -5.97 23.49
C LEU A 176 -4.54 -5.16 23.44
N MET A 177 -3.86 -5.15 22.29
CA MET A 177 -2.64 -4.39 22.08
C MET A 177 -2.86 -2.89 22.31
N ALA A 178 -3.99 -2.34 21.84
CA ALA A 178 -4.35 -0.93 22.05
C ALA A 178 -4.54 -0.60 23.54
N MET A 179 -5.32 -1.43 24.24
CA MET A 179 -5.63 -1.24 25.66
C MET A 179 -4.37 -1.38 26.53
N LYS A 180 -3.48 -2.33 26.22
CA LYS A 180 -2.18 -2.49 26.91
C LYS A 180 -1.25 -1.30 26.65
N ALA A 181 -1.23 -0.79 25.41
CA ALA A 181 -0.41 0.37 25.06
C ALA A 181 -0.82 1.67 25.78
N LEU A 182 -2.11 1.79 26.14
CA LEU A 182 -2.66 2.89 26.93
C LEU A 182 -2.52 2.63 28.43
N HIS A 183 -2.81 1.42 28.90
CA HIS A 183 -2.72 0.99 30.30
C HIS A 183 -1.72 -0.18 30.45
N PRO A 184 -0.42 0.09 30.71
CA PRO A 184 0.64 -0.92 30.71
C PRO A 184 0.47 -2.05 31.72
N ALA A 185 -0.31 -1.85 32.79
CA ALA A 185 -0.55 -2.86 33.82
C ALA A 185 -1.56 -3.96 33.38
N ARG A 186 -2.37 -3.74 32.33
CA ARG A 186 -3.34 -4.76 31.88
C ARG A 186 -2.64 -6.03 31.43
N LEU A 187 -3.25 -7.19 31.66
CA LEU A 187 -2.80 -8.44 31.05
C LEU A 187 -3.39 -8.58 29.63
N MET A 188 -2.68 -9.28 28.76
CA MET A 188 -3.18 -9.73 27.47
C MET A 188 -3.15 -11.25 27.51
N ASP A 189 -4.32 -11.87 27.59
CA ASP A 189 -4.46 -13.31 27.64
C ASP A 189 -5.58 -13.78 26.71
N ARG A 190 -5.57 -15.08 26.45
CA ARG A 190 -6.49 -15.73 25.52
C ARG A 190 -7.95 -15.66 25.99
N ALA A 191 -8.20 -15.62 27.30
CA ALA A 191 -9.55 -15.54 27.83
C ALA A 191 -10.16 -14.17 27.50
N GLU A 192 -9.40 -13.10 27.69
CA GLU A 192 -9.81 -11.75 27.35
C GLU A 192 -9.95 -11.55 25.83
N GLU A 193 -9.06 -12.13 25.02
CA GLU A 193 -9.18 -12.15 23.56
C GLU A 193 -10.53 -12.74 23.10
N LEU A 194 -10.88 -13.92 23.63
CA LEU A 194 -12.15 -14.59 23.32
C LEU A 194 -13.35 -13.82 23.86
N GLN A 195 -13.22 -13.19 25.02
CA GLN A 195 -14.29 -12.40 25.60
C GLN A 195 -14.60 -11.15 24.76
N ILE A 196 -13.57 -10.44 24.28
CA ILE A 196 -13.75 -9.33 23.33
C ILE A 196 -14.43 -9.83 22.05
N TRP A 197 -14.01 -10.99 21.53
CA TRP A 197 -14.65 -11.58 20.35
C TRP A 197 -16.14 -11.86 20.57
N ARG A 198 -16.52 -12.48 21.70
CA ARG A 198 -17.93 -12.75 22.05
C ARG A 198 -18.77 -11.48 22.11
N GLU A 199 -18.18 -10.37 22.55
CA GLU A 199 -18.85 -9.07 22.68
C GLU A 199 -18.95 -8.31 21.35
N ALA A 200 -18.03 -8.55 20.42
CA ALA A 200 -17.87 -7.72 19.23
C ALA A 200 -18.22 -8.41 17.89
N THR A 201 -18.38 -9.73 17.90
CA THR A 201 -18.66 -10.53 16.69
C THR A 201 -20.01 -10.18 16.07
N THR A 202 -20.07 -10.11 14.73
CA THR A 202 -21.33 -9.99 13.98
C THR A 202 -21.95 -11.35 13.63
N VAL A 203 -21.60 -12.39 14.40
CA VAL A 203 -21.97 -13.81 14.25
C VAL A 203 -21.05 -14.62 13.33
N PHE A 204 -20.63 -15.78 13.87
CA PHE A 204 -19.78 -16.79 13.26
C PHE A 204 -20.60 -17.73 12.37
N MET A 205 -20.09 -18.04 11.19
CA MET A 205 -20.58 -19.14 10.36
C MET A 205 -19.45 -20.11 10.10
N THR A 206 -19.78 -21.40 10.05
CA THR A 206 -18.89 -22.54 9.79
C THR A 206 -18.19 -22.52 8.42
N SER A 207 -18.41 -21.49 7.61
CA SER A 207 -17.66 -21.20 6.38
C SER A 207 -17.78 -19.71 6.02
N GLY A 208 -16.64 -19.02 5.89
CA GLY A 208 -16.55 -17.63 5.42
C GLY A 208 -15.84 -16.65 6.38
N HIS A 209 -15.51 -15.47 5.87
CA HIS A 209 -14.89 -14.37 6.64
C HIS A 209 -15.91 -13.72 7.59
N GLY A 210 -16.12 -14.33 8.76
CA GLY A 210 -16.79 -13.68 9.89
C GLY A 210 -15.79 -12.82 10.67
N GLY A 211 -16.22 -11.66 11.17
CA GLY A 211 -15.34 -10.73 11.88
C GLY A 211 -16.03 -10.01 13.03
N CYS A 212 -15.24 -9.29 13.81
CA CYS A 212 -15.78 -8.33 14.77
C CYS A 212 -16.19 -7.05 14.03
N SER A 213 -17.31 -6.44 14.42
CA SER A 213 -17.67 -5.13 13.89
C SER A 213 -16.84 -4.04 14.57
N PRO A 214 -16.54 -2.92 13.88
CA PRO A 214 -15.91 -1.78 14.53
C PRO A 214 -16.80 -1.20 15.63
N GLN A 215 -18.13 -1.30 15.49
CA GLN A 215 -19.10 -0.94 16.52
C GLN A 215 -18.97 -1.82 17.77
N GLY A 216 -18.98 -3.14 17.58
CA GLY A 216 -18.84 -4.12 18.66
C GLY A 216 -17.50 -4.01 19.39
N LEU A 217 -16.39 -3.81 18.67
CA LEU A 217 -15.08 -3.54 19.28
C LEU A 217 -15.07 -2.23 20.08
N SER A 218 -15.76 -1.19 19.58
CA SER A 218 -15.90 0.08 20.31
C SER A 218 -16.64 -0.10 21.63
N LEU A 219 -17.73 -0.88 21.62
CA LEU A 219 -18.49 -1.22 22.83
C LEU A 219 -17.64 -2.08 23.79
N ALA A 220 -16.92 -3.07 23.28
CA ALA A 220 -16.04 -3.93 24.09
C ALA A 220 -14.92 -3.11 24.77
N ALA A 221 -14.34 -2.13 24.07
CA ALA A 221 -13.36 -1.20 24.64
C ALA A 221 -14.00 -0.31 25.72
N ARG A 222 -15.20 0.20 25.46
CA ARG A 222 -15.96 1.05 26.40
C ARG A 222 -16.32 0.30 27.68
N ARG A 223 -16.76 -0.95 27.58
CA ARG A 223 -17.04 -1.85 28.73
C ARG A 223 -15.81 -2.06 29.62
N ARG A 224 -14.61 -1.93 29.04
CA ARG A 224 -13.31 -2.02 29.74
C ARG A 224 -12.80 -0.67 30.25
N GLY A 225 -13.61 0.39 30.18
CA GLY A 225 -13.32 1.71 30.73
C GLY A 225 -12.59 2.66 29.78
N PHE A 226 -12.40 2.31 28.51
CA PHE A 226 -11.71 3.18 27.57
C PHE A 226 -12.65 4.21 26.94
N ALA A 227 -12.14 5.43 26.72
CA ALA A 227 -12.79 6.42 25.87
C ALA A 227 -12.58 6.01 24.41
N VAL A 228 -13.65 6.05 23.62
CA VAL A 228 -13.62 5.59 22.22
C VAL A 228 -14.23 6.66 21.32
N LYS A 229 -13.56 6.93 20.21
CA LYS A 229 -14.12 7.66 19.07
C LYS A 229 -14.14 6.72 17.87
N LEU A 230 -15.31 6.54 17.27
CA LEU A 230 -15.51 5.60 16.18
C LEU A 230 -15.49 6.34 14.84
N LEU A 231 -14.57 5.99 13.95
CA LEU A 231 -14.55 6.46 12.57
C LEU A 231 -14.74 5.26 11.65
N VAL A 232 -15.78 5.28 10.81
CA VAL A 232 -16.07 4.22 9.83
C VAL A 232 -16.11 4.81 8.43
N SER A 233 -15.44 4.15 7.48
CA SER A 233 -15.40 4.57 6.08
C SER A 233 -16.65 4.16 5.30
N VAL A 234 -17.37 3.15 5.79
CA VAL A 234 -18.58 2.61 5.19
C VAL A 234 -19.66 2.52 6.27
N ALA A 235 -20.84 3.05 5.97
CA ALA A 235 -21.99 2.97 6.85
C ALA A 235 -22.77 1.66 6.64
N GLY A 236 -23.43 1.19 7.70
CA GLY A 236 -24.28 0.00 7.67
C GLY A 236 -23.55 -1.33 7.96
N PRO A 237 -24.28 -2.45 7.85
CA PRO A 237 -23.77 -3.79 8.13
C PRO A 237 -22.72 -4.22 7.10
N LEU A 238 -21.55 -4.63 7.59
CA LEU A 238 -20.43 -5.05 6.76
C LEU A 238 -20.62 -6.49 6.23
N PHE A 239 -19.95 -6.80 5.12
CA PHE A 239 -19.81 -8.15 4.55
C PHE A 239 -21.11 -8.87 4.11
N LEU A 240 -22.25 -8.18 4.06
CA LEU A 240 -23.51 -8.77 3.59
C LEU A 240 -23.43 -9.36 2.17
N GLY A 241 -22.65 -8.75 1.27
CA GLY A 241 -22.49 -9.22 -0.11
C GLY A 241 -21.82 -10.60 -0.22
N GLY A 242 -21.05 -11.01 0.79
CA GLY A 242 -20.42 -12.34 0.84
C GLY A 242 -21.32 -13.45 1.38
N VAL A 243 -22.51 -13.11 1.89
CA VAL A 243 -23.42 -14.07 2.54
C VAL A 243 -24.51 -14.45 1.55
N ARG A 244 -24.63 -15.75 1.24
CA ARG A 244 -25.64 -16.23 0.27
C ARG A 244 -27.05 -16.37 0.85
N SER A 245 -27.17 -16.73 2.13
CA SER A 245 -28.46 -17.00 2.78
C SER A 245 -29.08 -15.73 3.33
N ASP A 246 -30.34 -15.48 3.01
CA ASP A 246 -31.05 -14.29 3.48
C ASP A 246 -31.32 -14.29 4.97
N ASN A 247 -31.62 -15.43 5.58
CA ASN A 247 -31.73 -15.56 7.03
C ASN A 247 -30.41 -15.14 7.72
N LYS A 248 -29.26 -15.59 7.19
CA LYS A 248 -27.94 -15.20 7.71
C LYS A 248 -27.68 -13.69 7.53
N LYS A 249 -28.11 -13.08 6.42
CA LYS A 249 -28.05 -11.62 6.25
C LYS A 249 -28.93 -10.88 7.25
N GLN A 250 -30.13 -11.39 7.54
CA GLN A 250 -31.05 -10.80 8.52
C GLN A 250 -30.43 -10.81 9.93
N VAL A 251 -29.81 -11.92 10.33
CA VAL A 251 -29.10 -12.00 11.62
C VAL A 251 -27.98 -10.96 11.71
N ILE A 252 -27.15 -10.83 10.67
CA ILE A 252 -26.06 -9.83 10.65
C ILE A 252 -26.62 -8.40 10.75
N ARG A 253 -27.71 -8.10 10.04
CA ARG A 253 -28.38 -6.79 10.11
C ARG A 253 -28.87 -6.50 11.53
N LEU A 254 -29.56 -7.46 12.16
CA LEU A 254 -30.09 -7.29 13.51
C LEU A 254 -28.97 -7.05 14.53
N VAL A 255 -27.87 -7.81 14.45
CA VAL A 255 -26.71 -7.64 15.34
C VAL A 255 -26.05 -6.27 15.12
N HIS A 256 -25.90 -5.84 13.86
CA HIS A 256 -25.38 -4.51 13.55
C HIS A 256 -26.29 -3.39 14.09
N GLU A 257 -27.60 -3.50 13.90
CA GLU A 257 -28.58 -2.53 14.41
C GLU A 257 -28.54 -2.44 15.94
N GLN A 258 -28.39 -3.58 16.62
CA GLN A 258 -28.26 -3.64 18.07
C GLN A 258 -26.97 -2.93 18.55
N PHE A 259 -25.82 -3.18 17.92
CA PHE A 259 -24.60 -2.45 18.24
C PHE A 259 -24.74 -0.94 18.01
N CYS A 260 -25.36 -0.53 16.91
CA CYS A 260 -25.63 0.89 16.64
C CYS A 260 -26.58 1.50 17.68
N HIS A 261 -27.56 0.75 18.18
CA HIS A 261 -28.43 1.20 19.26
C HIS A 261 -27.67 1.38 20.57
N GLU A 262 -26.86 0.40 20.99
CA GLU A 262 -26.01 0.51 22.19
C GLU A 262 -25.01 1.66 22.10
N LEU A 263 -24.44 1.92 20.92
CA LEU A 263 -23.52 3.04 20.73
C LEU A 263 -24.18 4.40 20.99
N ARG A 264 -25.45 4.57 20.61
CA ARG A 264 -26.21 5.80 20.85
C ARG A 264 -26.44 6.06 22.34
N THR A 265 -26.49 5.03 23.16
CA THR A 265 -26.79 5.15 24.60
C THR A 265 -25.54 5.15 25.48
N CYS A 266 -24.38 4.69 24.99
CA CYS A 266 -23.15 4.58 25.79
C CYS A 266 -22.15 5.75 25.62
N GLY A 267 -22.49 6.76 24.83
CA GLY A 267 -21.72 8.01 24.70
C GLY A 267 -20.44 7.90 23.86
N VAL A 268 -20.33 6.90 22.98
CA VAL A 268 -19.23 6.82 22.01
C VAL A 268 -19.46 7.83 20.88
N GLU A 269 -18.52 8.76 20.71
CA GLU A 269 -18.57 9.74 19.62
C GLU A 269 -18.28 9.06 18.27
N THR A 270 -19.22 9.13 17.34
CA THR A 270 -18.99 8.69 15.96
C THR A 270 -18.51 9.88 15.14
N LEU A 271 -17.28 9.80 14.65
CA LEU A 271 -16.65 10.83 13.84
C LEU A 271 -17.15 10.76 12.39
N PRO A 272 -17.30 11.91 11.70
CA PRO A 272 -17.64 11.92 10.29
C PRO A 272 -16.52 11.24 9.48
N ASN A 273 -16.90 10.55 8.40
CA ASN A 273 -15.96 9.89 7.50
C ASN A 273 -15.07 10.92 6.77
N ARG A 274 -14.00 11.35 7.44
CA ARG A 274 -12.98 12.28 6.95
C ARG A 274 -11.61 11.70 7.27
N SER A 275 -10.62 12.03 6.45
CA SER A 275 -9.23 11.66 6.71
C SER A 275 -8.80 12.20 8.08
N LEU A 276 -8.31 11.32 8.94
CA LEU A 276 -7.66 11.72 10.18
C LEU A 276 -6.40 12.53 9.83
N ASN A 277 -6.17 13.63 10.54
CA ASN A 277 -4.90 14.35 10.45
C ASN A 277 -3.84 13.54 11.22
N LEU A 278 -3.35 12.46 10.59
CA LEU A 278 -2.37 11.56 11.17
C LEU A 278 -1.10 12.29 11.63
N PRO A 279 -0.50 13.22 10.85
CA PRO A 279 0.67 13.97 11.33
C PRO A 279 0.41 14.68 12.65
N ARG A 280 -0.73 15.36 12.78
CA ARG A 280 -1.12 16.02 14.03
C ARG A 280 -1.32 15.02 15.17
N LEU A 281 -2.07 13.95 14.93
CA LEU A 281 -2.34 12.93 15.95
C LEU A 281 -1.07 12.26 16.46
N LEU A 282 -0.13 11.95 15.55
CA LEU A 282 1.17 11.39 15.91
C LEU A 282 2.02 12.39 16.70
N ALA A 283 2.01 13.67 16.31
CA ALA A 283 2.70 14.73 17.05
C ALA A 283 2.12 14.96 18.46
N GLU A 284 0.81 14.76 18.63
CA GLU A 284 0.11 14.80 19.92
C GLU A 284 0.32 13.52 20.77
N GLY A 285 1.19 12.60 20.32
CA GLY A 285 1.52 11.36 21.05
C GLY A 285 0.65 10.15 20.70
N GLY A 286 -0.17 10.25 19.66
CA GLY A 286 -0.93 9.15 19.10
C GLY A 286 -0.02 8.02 18.63
N LYS A 287 -0.46 6.78 18.83
CA LYS A 287 0.29 5.58 18.43
C LYS A 287 -0.53 4.80 17.41
N PRO A 288 -0.01 4.59 16.19
CA PRO A 288 -0.68 3.75 15.21
C PRO A 288 -0.58 2.29 15.65
N LEU A 289 -1.65 1.54 15.38
CA LEU A 289 -1.74 0.11 15.68
C LEU A 289 -2.30 -0.58 14.44
N VAL A 290 -1.61 -1.62 13.99
CA VAL A 290 -1.98 -2.45 12.83
C VAL A 290 -1.94 -3.90 13.28
#